data_AF-A0A1C5VCG4-F1
#
_entry.id   AF-A0A1C5VCG4-F1
#
_cell.length_a   1.000
_cell.length_b   1.000
_cell.length_c   1.000
_cell.angle_alpha   90.00
_cell.angle_beta   90.00
_cell.angle_gamma   90.00
#
_symmetry.space_group_name_H-M   'P 1'
#
loop_
_entity.id
_entity.type
_entity.pdbx_description
1 polymer ?
#
loop_
_entity_poly.entity_id
_entity_poly.type
_entity_poly.pdbx_seq_one_letter_code
_entity_poly.pdbx_strand_id
1 'polypeptide(L)' 'MSCRFSKFDYEEGRYYCSMTDDQCMFYVADEKLCYEKYQEGPLAFDLYGDD' A
#
# COMPACT_ATOMS: atom_id res chain seq x y z
N MET A 1 -10.16 6.88 -0.94
CA MET A 1 -10.15 5.89 0.16
C MET A 1 -10.11 4.47 -0.42
N SER A 2 -9.23 4.24 -1.38
CA SER A 2 -8.92 2.92 -1.94
C SER A 2 -7.52 3.07 -2.49
N CYS A 3 -6.57 2.33 -1.93
CA CYS A 3 -5.21 2.28 -2.45
C CYS A 3 -5.28 1.73 -3.88
N ARG A 4 -4.93 2.56 -4.86
CA ARG A 4 -5.02 2.21 -6.29
C ARG A 4 -4.18 0.99 -6.69
N PHE A 5 -3.23 0.59 -5.85
CA PHE A 5 -2.35 -0.58 -6.05
C PHE A 5 -2.62 -1.71 -5.06
N SER A 6 -3.73 -1.69 -4.32
CA SER A 6 -4.05 -2.78 -3.41
C SER A 6 -4.56 -4.01 -4.17
N LYS A 7 -3.94 -5.17 -3.93
CA LYS A 7 -4.49 -6.49 -4.27
C LYS A 7 -4.88 -7.20 -2.99
N PHE A 8 -6.09 -7.74 -2.93
CA PHE A 8 -6.50 -8.57 -1.81
C PHE A 8 -5.99 -9.99 -2.02
N ASP A 9 -5.23 -10.51 -1.05
CA ASP A 9 -4.85 -11.91 -0.99
C ASP A 9 -5.92 -12.69 -0.21
N TYR A 10 -6.59 -13.61 -0.90
CA TYR A 10 -7.68 -14.41 -0.32
C TYR A 10 -7.19 -15.55 0.56
N GLU A 11 -5.96 -16.00 0.40
CA GLU A 11 -5.38 -17.07 1.20
C GLU A 11 -4.96 -16.53 2.57
N GLU A 12 -4.45 -15.30 2.62
CA GLU A 12 -4.00 -14.66 3.85
C GLU A 12 -4.98 -13.62 4.42
N GLY A 13 -6.05 -13.30 3.69
CA GLY A 13 -7.11 -12.40 4.13
C GLY A 13 -6.65 -10.95 4.33
N ARG A 14 -5.62 -10.50 3.61
CA ARG A 14 -5.00 -9.18 3.77
C ARG A 14 -4.73 -8.50 2.42
N TYR A 15 -4.63 -7.18 2.44
CA TYR A 15 -4.29 -6.40 1.24
C TYR A 15 -2.78 -6.27 1.09
N TYR A 16 -2.30 -6.38 -0.14
CA TYR A 16 -0.91 -6.20 -0.55
C TYR A 16 -0.78 -5.03 -1.51
N CYS A 17 0.35 -4.32 -1.48
CA CYS A 17 0.68 -3.33 -2.49
C CYS A 17 1.30 -4.03 -3.71
N SER A 18 0.70 -3.90 -4.90
CA SER A 18 1.19 -4.55 -6.11
C SER A 18 2.48 -3.97 -6.70
N MET A 19 2.99 -2.88 -6.15
CA MET A 19 4.21 -2.21 -6.61
C MET A 19 5.45 -2.64 -5.82
N THR A 20 5.29 -2.82 -4.51
CA THR A 20 6.39 -3.11 -3.60
C THR A 20 6.34 -4.52 -3.04
N ASP A 21 5.23 -5.23 -3.27
CA ASP A 21 4.86 -6.48 -2.60
C ASP A 21 4.78 -6.37 -1.06
N ASP A 22 4.77 -5.14 -0.52
CA ASP A 22 4.58 -4.95 0.92
C ASP A 22 3.15 -5.23 1.34
N GLN A 23 3.03 -5.78 2.54
CA GLN A 23 1.75 -6.00 3.20
C GLN A 23 1.17 -4.64 3.60
N CYS A 24 -0.07 -4.37 3.16
CA CYS A 24 -0.82 -3.29 3.75
C CYS A 24 -1.16 -3.72 5.18
N MET A 25 -0.49 -3.11 6.16
CA MET A 25 -0.70 -3.38 7.59
C MET A 25 -2.14 -3.15 8.06
N PHE A 26 -2.97 -2.54 7.22
CA PHE A 26 -4.37 -2.28 7.48
C PHE A 26 -5.26 -3.25 6.68
N TYR A 27 -6.32 -3.75 7.34
CA TYR A 27 -7.40 -4.52 6.70
C TYR A 27 -8.18 -3.74 5.64
N VAL A 28 -7.93 -2.44 5.51
CA VAL A 28 -8.50 -1.57 4.48
C VAL A 28 -7.35 -1.00 3.68
N ALA A 29 -7.46 -1.13 2.36
CA ALA A 29 -6.56 -0.54 1.40
C ALA A 29 -6.63 1.01 1.44
N ASP A 30 -5.85 1.64 2.32
CA ASP A 30 -5.74 3.11 2.41
C ASP A 30 -4.28 3.54 2.24
N GLU A 31 -3.95 4.03 1.04
CA GLU A 31 -2.60 4.45 0.68
C GLU A 31 -2.11 5.66 1.49
N LYS A 32 -3.01 6.59 1.86
CA LYS A 32 -2.65 7.76 2.65
C LYS A 32 -2.26 7.33 4.05
N LEU A 33 -3.09 6.50 4.69
CA LEU A 33 -2.82 6.02 6.03
C LEU A 33 -1.55 5.15 6.09
N CYS A 34 -1.33 4.32 5.07
CA CYS A 34 -0.11 3.52 4.94
C CYS A 34 1.13 4.41 4.84
N TYR A 35 1.09 5.45 4.00
CA TYR A 35 2.17 6.42 3.89
C TYR A 35 2.38 7.25 5.17
N GLU A 36 1.32 7.75 5.80
CA GLU A 36 1.42 8.56 7.01
C GLU A 36 2.00 7.80 8.21
N LYS A 37 1.72 6.49 8.32
CA LYS A 37 2.17 5.68 9.46
C LYS A 37 3.51 4.98 9.23
N TYR A 38 3.73 4.50 8.01
CA TYR A 38 4.86 3.62 7.69
C TYR A 38 5.79 4.21 6.63
N GLN A 39 5.42 5.33 5.99
CA GLN A 39 6.11 5.89 4.83
C GLN A 39 6.28 4.87 3.69
N GLU A 40 5.34 3.92 3.60
CA GLU A 40 5.31 2.83 2.63
C GLU A 40 4.18 3.01 1.61
N GLY A 41 4.17 2.15 0.61
CA GLY A 41 3.13 2.09 -0.41
C GLY A 41 3.33 3.06 -1.56
N PRO A 42 2.33 3.20 -2.44
CA PRO A 42 2.50 3.86 -3.73
C PRO A 42 2.76 5.36 -3.62
N LEU A 43 2.27 6.02 -2.57
CA LEU A 43 2.58 7.42 -2.31
C LEU A 43 4.05 7.64 -1.94
N ALA A 44 4.70 6.67 -1.29
CA ALA A 44 6.14 6.73 -1.06
C ALA A 44 6.90 6.67 -2.39
N PHE A 45 6.45 5.79 -3.30
CA PHE A 45 7.01 5.71 -4.66
C PHE A 45 6.80 6.99 -5.46
N ASP A 46 5.61 7.60 -5.44
CA ASP A 46 5.36 8.88 -6.12
C ASP A 46 6.18 10.05 -5.54
N LEU A 47 6.54 9.99 -4.24
CA LEU A 47 7.32 11.05 -3.58
C LEU A 47 8.85 10.87 -3.66
N TYR A 48 9.33 9.63 -3.83
CA TYR A 48 10.76 9.30 -3.91
C TYR A 48 11.20 8.76 -5.28
N GLY A 49 10.30 8.67 -6.26
CA GLY A 49 10.54 8.05 -7.58
C GLY A 49 10.82 9.01 -8.74
N ASP A 50 11.21 10.25 -8.47
CA ASP A 50 11.65 11.23 -9.49
C ASP A 50 13.06 11.73 -9.14
N ASP A 51 14.08 10.92 -9.48
CA ASP A 51 15.47 11.37 -9.76
C ASP A 51 15.95 10.69 -11.05
#